data_AF-B4FRS9-F1
#
_entry.id   AF-B4FRS9-F1
#
_cell.length_a   1.000
_cell.length_b   1.000
_cell.length_c   1.000
_cell.angle_alpha   90.00
_cell.angle_beta   90.00
_cell.angle_gamma   90.00
#
_symmetry.space_group_name_H-M   'P 1'
#
loop_
_entity.id
_entity.type
_entity.pdbx_description
1 polymer ?
#
loop_
_entity_poly.entity_id
_entity_poly.type
_entity_poly.pdbx_seq_one_letter_code
_entity_poly.pdbx_strand_id
1 'polypeptide(L)'
;MAQRFNQGFMTHIASGRGTPMRPGPVDAYLFSLIDEDDKSIQPGNFERHWGIFTYDGLPKYQLNLGTSNAGGGLVRAKGVKYLERKWCVLKPSVNLNDPKLADNVGYACSMADCTSLGYKTSCGMLDIRGNVSYAFNNYFQKNDQDDVACGFQGLATTTGQDPSTGTCRFGVMIEVDSAFSWRLQGLGSNLLLFLLLGVLQLSLSFS
;
A
#
# COMPACT_ATOMS: atom_id res chain seq x y z
N MET A 1 3.71 20.52 -6.48
CA MET A 1 3.32 21.60 -5.53
C MET A 1 3.52 21.18 -4.08
N ALA A 2 3.06 19.98 -3.66
CA ALA A 2 3.23 19.47 -2.30
C ALA A 2 4.67 19.58 -1.75
N GLN A 3 5.67 19.11 -2.50
CA GLN A 3 7.08 19.22 -2.11
C GLN A 3 7.51 20.66 -1.77
N ARG A 4 7.16 21.62 -2.63
CA ARG A 4 7.52 23.03 -2.45
C ARG A 4 6.87 23.61 -1.19
N PHE A 5 5.59 23.30 -0.97
CA PHE A 5 4.88 23.74 0.22
C PHE A 5 5.50 23.15 1.49
N ASN A 6 5.66 21.83 1.55
CA ASN A 6 6.20 21.14 2.73
C ASN A 6 7.66 21.55 3.00
N GLN A 7 8.49 21.71 1.97
CA GLN A 7 9.85 22.20 2.17
C GLN A 7 9.87 23.65 2.68
N GLY A 8 9.01 24.51 2.15
CA GLY A 8 8.87 25.89 2.62
C GLY A 8 8.39 25.96 4.07
N PHE A 9 7.44 25.10 4.44
CA PHE A 9 6.97 24.95 5.80
C PHE A 9 8.10 24.50 6.75
N MET A 10 8.85 23.45 6.40
CA MET A 10 9.99 22.99 7.22
C MET A 10 11.04 24.09 7.39
N THR A 11 11.40 24.79 6.31
CA THR A 11 12.34 25.92 6.35
C THR A 11 11.83 27.06 7.23
N HIS A 12 10.52 27.34 7.20
CA HIS A 12 9.92 28.37 8.03
C HIS A 12 9.96 28.01 9.52
N ILE A 13 9.57 26.79 9.88
CA ILE A 13 9.61 26.30 11.27
C ILE A 13 11.05 26.31 11.80
N ALA A 14 12.01 25.78 11.02
CA ALA A 14 13.42 25.77 11.38
C ALA A 14 14.02 27.18 11.57
N SER A 15 13.42 28.22 10.96
CA SER A 15 13.89 29.60 11.14
C SER A 15 13.53 30.22 12.50
N GLY A 16 12.65 29.60 13.29
CA GLY A 16 12.25 30.08 14.62
C GLY A 16 11.52 31.43 14.62
N ARG A 17 11.12 31.95 13.46
CA ARG A 17 10.48 33.27 13.33
C ARG A 17 9.03 33.31 13.85
N GLY A 18 8.31 32.19 13.75
CA GLY A 18 6.88 32.15 14.05
C GLY A 18 6.04 32.93 13.04
N THR A 19 4.81 33.28 13.44
CA THR A 19 3.88 34.06 12.62
C THR A 19 3.81 35.51 13.12
N PRO A 20 3.29 36.46 12.32
CA PRO A 20 3.08 37.83 12.80
C PRO A 20 2.24 37.93 14.09
N MET A 21 1.26 37.02 14.27
CA MET A 21 0.39 37.00 15.46
C MET A 21 0.98 36.20 16.63
N ARG A 22 1.96 35.33 16.37
CA ARG A 22 2.71 34.61 17.40
C ARG A 22 4.19 34.55 17.00
N PRO A 23 4.96 35.61 17.28
CA PRO A 23 6.38 35.65 16.98
C PRO A 23 7.18 34.64 17.82
N GLY A 24 8.30 34.19 17.26
CA GLY A 24 9.19 33.24 17.92
C GLY A 24 8.91 31.77 17.58
N PRO A 25 9.65 30.82 18.17
CA PRO A 25 9.51 29.41 17.87
C PRO A 25 8.08 28.90 18.08
N VAL A 26 7.61 28.05 17.16
CA VAL A 26 6.29 27.42 17.22
C VAL A 26 6.43 25.92 17.06
N ASP A 27 5.76 25.17 17.94
CA ASP A 27 5.58 23.74 17.78
C ASP A 27 4.51 23.51 16.71
N ALA A 28 4.81 22.63 15.75
CA ALA A 28 3.90 22.33 14.67
C ALA A 28 3.89 20.83 14.36
N TYR A 29 2.72 20.36 13.94
CA TYR A 29 2.52 18.98 13.52
C TYR A 29 2.38 18.94 12.00
N LEU A 30 3.04 17.97 11.36
CA LEU A 30 2.89 17.71 9.94
C LEU A 30 1.85 16.60 9.76
N PHE A 31 0.75 16.93 9.09
CA PHE A 31 -0.26 15.96 8.69
C PHE A 31 -0.17 15.72 7.16
N SER A 32 -0.08 14.49 6.65
CA SER A 32 0.07 13.19 7.33
C SER A 32 1.41 12.53 6.97
N LEU A 33 1.77 11.47 7.71
CA LEU A 33 3.01 10.73 7.42
C LEU A 33 2.85 9.86 6.17
N ILE A 34 1.80 9.04 6.12
CA ILE A 34 1.49 8.10 5.03
C ILE A 34 0.20 8.48 4.31
N ASP A 35 0.10 8.05 3.06
CA ASP A 35 -1.17 7.96 2.34
C ASP A 35 -2.05 6.86 2.95
N GLU A 36 -3.35 7.12 3.06
CA GLU A 36 -4.32 6.26 3.73
C GLU A 36 -5.45 5.88 2.77
N ASP A 37 -5.46 4.64 2.30
CA ASP A 37 -6.35 4.12 1.26
C ASP A 37 -7.80 3.87 1.74
N ASP A 38 -8.04 3.87 3.06
CA ASP A 38 -9.38 3.72 3.66
C ASP A 38 -9.97 5.03 4.22
N LYS A 39 -9.25 6.15 4.07
CA LYS A 39 -9.75 7.46 4.51
C LYS A 39 -10.98 7.88 3.67
N SER A 40 -11.94 8.55 4.30
CA SER A 40 -13.11 9.11 3.62
C SER A 40 -12.70 10.11 2.53
N ILE A 41 -13.31 9.98 1.35
CA ILE A 41 -13.10 10.86 0.18
C ILE A 41 -14.23 11.88 0.00
N GLN A 42 -15.13 12.04 0.97
CA GLN A 42 -16.24 13.02 0.89
C GLN A 42 -15.75 14.46 0.59
N PRO A 43 -14.65 14.96 1.19
CA PRO A 43 -14.08 16.26 0.82
C PRO A 43 -13.44 16.27 -0.58
N GLY A 44 -13.00 15.11 -1.06
CA GLY A 44 -12.43 14.91 -2.38
C GLY A 44 -11.44 13.75 -2.44
N ASN A 45 -11.13 13.30 -3.66
CA ASN A 45 -10.21 12.18 -3.91
C ASN A 45 -8.80 12.39 -3.32
N PHE A 46 -8.39 13.63 -3.10
CA PHE A 46 -7.07 13.97 -2.58
C PHE A 46 -6.88 13.59 -1.11
N GLU A 47 -7.96 13.35 -0.35
CA GLU A 47 -7.89 13.10 1.09
C GLU A 47 -6.98 11.92 1.43
N ARG A 48 -6.97 10.87 0.59
CA ARG A 48 -6.12 9.69 0.76
C ARG A 48 -4.64 9.93 0.49
N HIS A 49 -4.27 11.12 -0.01
CA HIS A 49 -2.96 11.41 -0.63
C HIS A 49 -2.16 12.52 0.07
N TRP A 50 -2.48 12.84 1.32
CA TRP A 50 -1.78 13.87 2.11
C TRP A 50 -0.39 13.44 2.62
N GLY A 51 -0.07 12.16 2.55
CA GLY A 51 1.18 11.60 3.06
C GLY A 51 2.41 12.20 2.39
N ILE A 52 3.51 12.25 3.14
CA ILE A 52 4.85 12.45 2.57
C ILE A 52 5.47 11.11 2.13
N PHE A 53 4.94 10.00 2.64
CA PHE A 53 5.20 8.63 2.22
C PHE A 53 3.96 8.00 1.57
N THR A 54 4.16 7.01 0.70
CA THR A 54 3.13 6.05 0.30
C THR A 54 2.80 5.10 1.46
N TYR A 55 1.76 4.29 1.31
CA TYR A 55 1.32 3.29 2.32
C TYR A 55 2.44 2.35 2.80
N ASP A 56 3.39 2.03 1.91
CA ASP A 56 4.54 1.15 2.14
C ASP A 56 5.82 1.90 2.55
N GLY A 57 5.70 3.18 2.93
CA GLY A 57 6.85 3.96 3.44
C GLY A 57 7.85 4.37 2.35
N LEU A 58 7.44 4.46 1.08
CA LEU A 58 8.24 5.09 0.03
C LEU A 58 8.08 6.60 0.09
N PRO A 59 9.17 7.39 0.11
CA PRO A 59 9.06 8.83 -0.02
C PRO A 59 8.38 9.21 -1.34
N LYS A 60 7.34 10.04 -1.29
CA LYS A 60 6.67 10.56 -2.50
C LYS A 60 7.49 11.65 -3.19
N TYR A 61 8.30 12.36 -2.41
CA TYR A 61 9.25 13.37 -2.85
C TYR A 61 10.28 13.59 -1.75
N GLN A 62 11.42 14.19 -2.10
CA GLN A 62 12.43 14.51 -1.10
C GLN A 62 12.03 15.74 -0.29
N LEU A 63 12.16 15.60 1.03
CA LEU A 63 11.87 16.62 2.03
C LEU A 63 13.01 16.64 3.06
N ASN A 64 13.58 17.82 3.30
CA ASN A 64 14.56 18.01 4.36
C ASN A 64 13.86 18.44 5.64
N LEU A 65 14.02 17.64 6.69
CA LEU A 65 13.40 17.84 8.00
C LEU A 65 14.24 18.71 8.96
N GLY A 66 15.40 19.20 8.52
CA GLY A 66 16.28 20.08 9.31
C GLY A 66 17.30 19.35 10.20
N THR A 67 17.54 18.04 9.98
CA THR A 67 18.51 17.26 10.76
C THR A 67 19.92 17.35 10.14
N SER A 68 20.94 17.60 10.99
CA SER A 68 22.27 18.08 10.62
C SER A 68 23.24 17.06 10.01
N ASN A 69 22.83 15.80 9.79
CA ASN A 69 23.75 14.76 9.31
C ASN A 69 23.57 14.55 7.80
N ALA A 70 24.56 15.02 7.04
CA ALA A 70 25.00 14.80 5.63
C ALA A 70 24.20 13.92 4.62
N GLY A 71 22.89 13.76 4.79
CA GLY A 71 22.00 12.98 3.91
C GLY A 71 20.52 13.23 4.19
N GLY A 72 20.18 14.38 4.80
CA GLY A 72 18.91 14.74 5.43
C GLY A 72 17.67 14.85 4.54
N GLY A 73 17.41 13.84 3.72
CA GLY A 73 16.15 13.60 3.02
C GLY A 73 15.34 12.48 3.67
N LEU A 74 14.14 12.24 3.16
CA LEU A 74 13.32 11.12 3.59
C LEU A 74 13.95 9.81 3.13
N VAL A 75 14.01 8.83 4.03
CA VAL A 75 14.52 7.49 3.73
C VAL A 75 13.35 6.50 3.67
N ARG A 76 13.46 5.52 2.77
CA ARG A 76 12.47 4.45 2.66
C ARG A 76 12.41 3.63 3.95
N ALA A 77 11.20 3.21 4.33
CA ALA A 77 11.00 2.19 5.36
C ALA A 77 11.78 0.90 5.03
N LYS A 78 12.33 0.24 6.06
CA LYS A 78 13.08 -1.01 5.93
C LYS A 78 12.23 -2.18 6.44
N GLY A 79 12.44 -3.37 5.88
CA GLY A 79 11.75 -4.58 6.33
C GLY A 79 10.28 -4.66 5.93
N VAL A 80 9.84 -3.84 4.97
CA VAL A 80 8.48 -3.93 4.40
C VAL A 80 8.37 -5.23 3.62
N LYS A 81 7.48 -6.11 4.08
CA LYS A 81 7.11 -7.33 3.37
C LYS A 81 5.90 -7.03 2.51
N TYR A 82 5.98 -7.41 1.24
CA TYR A 82 4.87 -7.29 0.29
C TYR A 82 4.26 -8.66 0.09
N LEU A 83 2.98 -8.69 -0.27
CA LEU A 83 2.36 -9.87 -0.84
C LEU A 83 3.09 -10.30 -2.12
N GLU A 84 2.71 -11.45 -2.67
CA GLU A 84 3.29 -11.98 -3.90
C GLU A 84 3.22 -10.93 -5.03
N ARG A 85 4.24 -10.88 -5.89
CA ARG A 85 4.26 -10.00 -7.08
C ARG A 85 3.28 -10.52 -8.15
N LYS A 86 2.01 -10.31 -7.89
CA LYS A 86 0.87 -10.81 -8.65
C LYS A 86 -0.19 -9.72 -8.70
N TRP A 87 -0.70 -9.44 -9.89
CA TRP A 87 -1.70 -8.39 -10.13
C TRP A 87 -2.95 -8.98 -10.73
N CYS A 88 -4.10 -8.37 -10.43
CA CYS A 88 -5.37 -8.70 -11.09
C CYS A 88 -5.64 -7.71 -12.22
N VAL A 89 -5.81 -8.20 -13.45
CA VAL A 89 -5.99 -7.36 -14.65
C VAL A 89 -7.19 -7.82 -15.47
N LEU A 90 -7.72 -6.93 -16.29
CA LEU A 90 -8.75 -7.27 -17.27
C LEU A 90 -8.20 -8.28 -18.28
N LYS A 91 -8.93 -9.37 -18.55
CA LYS A 91 -8.53 -10.34 -19.56
C LYS A 91 -8.37 -9.67 -20.94
N PRO A 92 -7.29 -9.95 -21.68
CA PRO A 92 -7.10 -9.41 -23.03
C PRO A 92 -8.25 -9.76 -23.99
N SER A 93 -8.90 -10.91 -23.80
CA SER A 93 -10.01 -11.41 -24.63
C SER A 93 -11.36 -10.74 -24.36
N VAL A 94 -11.51 -9.97 -23.27
CA VAL A 94 -12.78 -9.34 -22.93
C VAL A 94 -13.10 -8.19 -23.88
N ASN A 95 -14.34 -8.13 -24.35
CA ASN A 95 -14.87 -7.02 -25.10
C ASN A 95 -15.14 -5.84 -24.15
N LEU A 96 -14.68 -4.64 -24.50
CA LEU A 96 -14.88 -3.43 -23.68
C LEU A 96 -16.35 -2.99 -23.59
N ASN A 97 -17.22 -3.53 -24.45
CA ASN A 97 -18.66 -3.31 -24.42
C ASN A 97 -19.40 -4.43 -23.66
N ASP A 98 -18.71 -5.33 -22.95
CA ASP A 98 -19.36 -6.34 -22.10
C ASP A 98 -20.26 -5.62 -21.06
N PRO A 99 -21.56 -5.93 -21.00
CA PRO A 99 -22.49 -5.23 -20.12
C PRO A 99 -22.15 -5.36 -18.63
N LYS A 100 -21.37 -6.38 -18.25
CA LYS A 100 -20.92 -6.59 -16.86
C LYS A 100 -19.75 -5.69 -16.48
N LEU A 101 -19.05 -5.09 -17.45
CA LEU A 101 -17.77 -4.41 -17.20
C LEU A 101 -17.92 -3.21 -16.27
N ALA A 102 -18.89 -2.33 -16.55
CA ALA A 102 -19.11 -1.11 -15.76
C ALA A 102 -19.47 -1.43 -14.30
N ASP A 103 -20.35 -2.41 -14.09
CA ASP A 103 -20.78 -2.82 -12.75
C ASP A 103 -19.63 -3.42 -11.94
N ASN A 104 -18.77 -4.24 -12.56
CA ASN A 104 -17.60 -4.82 -11.90
C ASN A 104 -16.55 -3.76 -11.55
N VAL A 105 -16.32 -2.78 -12.42
CA VAL A 105 -15.44 -1.63 -12.11
C VAL A 105 -16.03 -0.80 -10.96
N GLY A 106 -17.33 -0.53 -11.00
CA GLY A 106 -18.04 0.18 -9.94
C GLY A 106 -17.93 -0.51 -8.59
N TYR A 107 -18.11 -1.84 -8.56
CA TYR A 107 -17.94 -2.66 -7.36
C TYR A 107 -16.50 -2.64 -6.84
N ALA A 108 -15.51 -2.80 -7.73
CA ALA A 108 -14.10 -2.73 -7.33
C ALA A 108 -13.77 -1.39 -6.66
N CYS A 109 -14.23 -0.29 -7.25
CA CYS A 109 -13.97 1.05 -6.75
C CYS A 109 -14.84 1.48 -5.55
N SER A 110 -15.96 0.81 -5.28
CA SER A 110 -16.72 1.03 -4.04
C SER A 110 -16.09 0.32 -2.85
N MET A 111 -15.32 -0.74 -3.11
CA MET A 111 -14.68 -1.55 -2.07
C MET A 111 -13.18 -1.26 -1.90
N ALA A 112 -12.53 -0.58 -2.86
CA ALA A 112 -11.10 -0.28 -2.85
C ALA A 112 -10.77 1.15 -3.33
N ASP A 113 -9.49 1.54 -3.26
CA ASP A 113 -9.08 2.91 -3.61
C ASP A 113 -8.84 3.10 -5.12
N CYS A 114 -9.81 3.65 -5.83
CA CYS A 114 -9.66 4.06 -7.23
C CYS A 114 -9.36 5.56 -7.43
N THR A 115 -9.06 6.31 -6.37
CA THR A 115 -8.91 7.79 -6.45
C THR A 115 -7.80 8.24 -7.41
N SER A 116 -6.81 7.39 -7.64
CA SER A 116 -5.71 7.62 -8.58
C SER A 116 -6.08 7.49 -10.06
N LEU A 117 -7.34 7.14 -10.40
CA LEU A 117 -7.84 7.15 -11.78
C LEU A 117 -8.40 8.52 -12.22
N GLY A 118 -8.54 9.47 -11.29
CA GLY A 118 -9.13 10.76 -11.57
C GLY A 118 -8.33 11.61 -12.56
N TYR A 119 -8.95 12.66 -13.10
CA TYR A 119 -8.26 13.60 -13.97
C TYR A 119 -7.03 14.23 -13.29
N LYS A 120 -5.89 14.32 -14.01
CA LYS A 120 -4.60 14.86 -13.52
C LYS A 120 -4.00 14.14 -12.30
N THR A 121 -4.40 12.90 -12.05
CA THR A 121 -3.79 12.04 -11.01
C THR A 121 -2.72 11.12 -11.60
N SER A 122 -2.05 10.33 -10.76
CA SER A 122 -0.94 9.44 -11.15
C SER A 122 -1.31 8.41 -12.23
N CYS A 123 -2.58 7.94 -12.24
CA CYS A 123 -3.10 6.99 -13.22
C CYS A 123 -4.19 7.58 -14.13
N GLY A 124 -4.33 8.91 -14.19
CA GLY A 124 -5.36 9.56 -15.02
C GLY A 124 -5.14 9.51 -16.53
N MET A 125 -4.04 8.90 -17.00
CA MET A 125 -3.67 8.78 -18.43
C MET A 125 -3.73 7.33 -18.94
N LEU A 126 -4.23 6.39 -18.13
CA LEU A 126 -4.43 5.01 -18.58
C LEU A 126 -5.52 4.94 -19.66
N ASP A 127 -5.37 3.99 -20.58
CA ASP A 127 -6.45 3.62 -21.49
C ASP A 127 -7.58 2.88 -20.75
N ILE A 128 -8.66 2.53 -21.44
CA ILE A 128 -9.81 1.87 -20.83
C ILE A 128 -9.39 0.55 -20.16
N ARG A 129 -8.52 -0.24 -20.80
CA ARG A 129 -8.04 -1.52 -20.24
C ARG A 129 -7.20 -1.31 -18.99
N GLY A 130 -6.32 -0.32 -18.99
CA GLY A 130 -5.54 0.08 -17.83
C GLY A 130 -6.42 0.54 -16.67
N ASN A 131 -7.42 1.39 -16.93
CA ASN A 131 -8.36 1.86 -15.90
C ASN A 131 -9.10 0.71 -15.21
N VAL A 132 -9.65 -0.22 -16.00
CA VAL A 132 -10.34 -1.41 -15.47
C VAL A 132 -9.37 -2.29 -14.66
N SER A 133 -8.18 -2.53 -15.21
CA SER A 133 -7.17 -3.36 -14.54
C SER A 133 -6.71 -2.74 -13.23
N TYR A 134 -6.60 -1.41 -13.16
CA TYR A 134 -6.20 -0.70 -11.94
C TYR A 134 -7.25 -0.86 -10.85
N ALA A 135 -8.53 -0.70 -11.19
CA ALA A 135 -9.64 -0.92 -10.28
C ALA A 135 -9.65 -2.37 -9.75
N PHE A 136 -9.55 -3.35 -10.65
CA PHE A 136 -9.50 -4.77 -10.29
C PHE A 136 -8.30 -5.10 -9.40
N ASN A 137 -7.13 -4.55 -9.71
CA ASN A 137 -5.95 -4.77 -8.91
C ASN A 137 -6.09 -4.19 -7.50
N ASN A 138 -6.59 -2.96 -7.34
CA ASN A 138 -6.71 -2.38 -6.00
C ASN A 138 -7.68 -3.15 -5.11
N TYR A 139 -8.77 -3.66 -5.67
CA TYR A 139 -9.66 -4.57 -4.95
C TYR A 139 -8.96 -5.88 -4.60
N PHE A 140 -8.31 -6.52 -5.56
CA PHE A 140 -7.59 -7.77 -5.35
C PHE A 140 -6.52 -7.65 -4.25
N GLN A 141 -5.75 -6.57 -4.25
CA GLN A 141 -4.70 -6.34 -3.26
C GLN A 141 -5.27 -5.99 -1.87
N LYS A 142 -6.38 -5.25 -1.80
CA LYS A 142 -7.07 -4.96 -0.52
C LYS A 142 -7.66 -6.22 0.12
N ASN A 143 -7.91 -7.26 -0.66
CA ASN A 143 -8.42 -8.56 -0.20
C ASN A 143 -7.32 -9.63 -0.17
N ASP A 144 -6.10 -9.27 0.22
CA ASP A 144 -4.97 -10.17 0.45
C ASP A 144 -4.65 -11.13 -0.72
N GLN A 145 -4.92 -10.68 -1.95
CA GLN A 145 -4.75 -11.49 -3.16
C GLN A 145 -5.52 -12.81 -3.16
N ASP A 146 -6.67 -12.88 -2.47
CA ASP A 146 -7.55 -14.04 -2.54
C ASP A 146 -7.91 -14.35 -4.00
N ASP A 147 -7.79 -15.61 -4.41
CA ASP A 147 -8.06 -16.04 -5.78
C ASP A 147 -9.48 -15.70 -6.23
N VAL A 148 -10.47 -15.66 -5.31
CA VAL A 148 -11.85 -15.25 -5.65
C VAL A 148 -11.97 -13.75 -5.87
N ALA A 149 -11.08 -12.95 -5.27
CA ALA A 149 -11.08 -11.49 -5.43
C ALA A 149 -10.62 -11.04 -6.82
N CYS A 150 -10.02 -11.93 -7.63
CA CYS A 150 -9.71 -11.70 -9.04
C CYS A 150 -10.69 -12.39 -10.01
N GLY A 151 -11.96 -12.54 -9.61
CA GLY A 151 -12.99 -13.16 -10.46
C GLY A 151 -13.68 -12.17 -11.41
N PHE A 152 -14.27 -11.11 -10.85
CA PHE A 152 -15.08 -10.10 -11.57
C PHE A 152 -16.00 -10.71 -12.65
N GLN A 153 -16.79 -11.72 -12.26
CA GLN A 153 -17.68 -12.47 -13.16
C GLN A 153 -16.99 -13.04 -14.42
N GLY A 154 -15.75 -13.47 -14.26
CA GLY A 154 -14.92 -14.06 -15.31
C GLY A 154 -14.21 -13.03 -16.20
N LEU A 155 -14.30 -11.73 -15.90
CA LEU A 155 -13.66 -10.66 -16.68
C LEU A 155 -12.16 -10.50 -16.36
N ALA A 156 -11.73 -10.89 -15.17
CA ALA A 156 -10.37 -10.65 -14.70
C ALA A 156 -9.51 -11.92 -14.67
N THR A 157 -8.19 -11.73 -14.70
CA THR A 157 -7.18 -12.77 -14.57
C THR A 157 -5.98 -12.24 -13.80
N THR A 158 -5.27 -13.11 -13.12
CA THR A 158 -3.99 -12.74 -12.50
C THR A 158 -2.86 -12.71 -13.53
N THR A 159 -1.82 -11.94 -13.25
CA THR A 159 -0.58 -11.87 -14.03
C THR A 159 0.61 -11.63 -13.10
N GLY A 160 1.77 -12.19 -13.45
CA GLY A 160 3.06 -11.87 -12.81
C GLY A 160 3.80 -10.70 -13.49
N GLN A 161 3.26 -10.17 -14.59
CA GLN A 161 3.82 -9.01 -15.28
C GLN A 161 3.26 -7.72 -14.68
N ASP A 162 4.15 -6.86 -14.18
CA ASP A 162 3.81 -5.57 -13.62
C ASP A 162 3.15 -4.67 -14.69
N PRO A 163 1.86 -4.30 -14.53
CA PRO A 163 1.14 -3.47 -15.49
C PRO A 163 1.34 -1.95 -15.28
N SER A 164 2.23 -1.54 -14.36
CA SER A 164 2.55 -0.13 -14.11
C SER A 164 3.09 0.58 -15.35
N THR A 165 2.68 1.83 -15.56
CA THR A 165 3.12 2.64 -16.70
C THR A 165 3.35 4.10 -16.31
N GLY A 166 4.45 4.69 -16.77
CA GLY A 166 4.77 6.10 -16.51
C GLY A 166 4.72 6.45 -15.01
N THR A 167 3.79 7.33 -14.63
CA THR A 167 3.55 7.73 -13.23
C THR A 167 2.57 6.84 -12.47
N CYS A 168 1.88 5.95 -13.18
CA CYS A 168 0.89 5.06 -12.60
C CYS A 168 1.55 3.79 -12.08
N ARG A 169 1.39 3.52 -10.79
CA ARG A 169 1.89 2.31 -10.13
C ARG A 169 0.73 1.42 -9.73
N PHE A 170 0.74 0.19 -10.20
CA PHE A 170 -0.15 -0.85 -9.72
C PHE A 170 0.47 -1.45 -8.46
N GLY A 171 -0.09 -1.08 -7.30
CA GLY A 171 0.42 -1.52 -6.01
C GLY A 171 0.34 -3.03 -5.82
N VAL A 172 1.24 -3.55 -4.98
CA VAL A 172 1.14 -4.86 -4.33
C VAL A 172 1.06 -4.56 -2.85
N MET A 173 -0.01 -4.96 -2.17
CA MET A 173 -0.19 -4.58 -0.76
C MET A 173 0.87 -5.22 0.15
N ILE A 174 1.09 -4.61 1.30
CA ILE A 174 2.00 -5.15 2.32
C ILE A 174 1.38 -6.36 3.00
N GLU A 175 2.20 -7.33 3.40
CA GLU A 175 1.75 -8.41 4.27
C GLU A 175 1.36 -7.80 5.62
N VAL A 176 0.08 -7.82 5.96
CA VAL A 176 -0.34 -7.56 7.33
C VAL A 176 -0.01 -8.79 8.16
N ASP A 177 1.12 -8.73 8.87
CA ASP A 177 1.44 -9.67 9.94
C ASP A 177 0.30 -9.58 10.95
N SER A 178 -0.74 -10.41 10.81
CA SER A 178 -1.67 -10.64 11.90
C SER A 178 -0.80 -11.11 13.06
N ALA A 179 -0.82 -10.36 14.17
CA ALA A 179 0.00 -10.61 15.36
C ALA A 179 -0.14 -12.04 15.94
N PHE A 180 -0.98 -12.87 15.33
CA PHE A 180 -1.17 -14.29 15.54
C PHE A 180 0.00 -15.16 15.01
N SER A 181 0.71 -14.74 13.96
CA SER A 181 1.76 -15.57 13.32
C SER A 181 2.99 -15.76 14.22
N TRP A 182 3.30 -14.78 15.07
CA TRP A 182 4.40 -14.86 16.04
C TRP A 182 4.14 -15.83 17.21
N ARG A 183 2.87 -16.22 17.48
CA ARG A 183 2.55 -17.19 18.56
C ARG A 183 2.67 -18.65 18.11
N LEU A 184 2.54 -18.95 16.82
CA LEU A 184 2.62 -20.33 16.32
C LEU A 184 4.04 -20.80 15.99
N GLN A 185 4.98 -19.89 15.73
CA GLN A 185 6.39 -20.27 15.52
C GLN A 185 7.09 -20.77 16.80
N GLY A 186 6.56 -20.43 17.98
CA GLY A 186 7.11 -20.88 19.28
C GLY A 186 6.70 -22.30 19.72
N LEU A 187 5.72 -22.93 19.06
CA LEU A 187 5.19 -24.24 19.46
C LEU A 187 5.70 -25.41 18.60
N GLY A 188 6.12 -25.15 17.37
CA GLY A 188 6.53 -26.19 16.41
C GLY A 188 7.88 -26.88 16.70
N SER A 189 8.80 -26.20 17.41
CA SER A 189 10.15 -26.74 17.66
C SER A 189 10.17 -27.78 18.79
N ASN A 190 9.33 -27.61 19.81
CA ASN A 190 9.34 -28.49 20.98
C ASN A 190 8.55 -29.79 20.77
N LEU A 191 7.49 -29.78 19.95
CA LEU A 191 6.63 -30.95 19.79
C LEU A 191 7.36 -32.13 19.12
N LEU A 192 8.23 -31.85 18.13
CA LEU A 192 9.08 -32.85 17.48
C LEU A 192 10.13 -33.41 18.44
N LEU A 193 10.71 -32.58 19.30
CA LEU A 193 11.68 -33.01 20.31
C LEU A 193 11.04 -33.91 21.37
N PHE A 194 9.82 -33.59 21.82
CA PHE A 194 9.07 -34.40 22.77
C PHE A 194 8.61 -35.73 22.15
N LEU A 195 8.21 -35.75 20.88
CA LEU A 195 7.89 -36.98 20.15
C LEU A 195 9.13 -37.89 20.00
N LEU A 196 10.29 -37.32 19.65
CA LEU A 196 11.55 -38.06 19.55
C LEU A 196 12.01 -38.64 20.89
N LEU A 197 11.90 -37.88 21.99
CA LEU A 197 12.23 -38.34 23.34
C LEU A 197 11.26 -39.43 23.83
N GLY A 198 9.96 -39.32 23.53
CA GLY A 198 8.96 -40.33 23.88
C GLY A 198 9.19 -41.66 23.15
N VAL A 199 9.55 -41.61 21.86
CA VAL A 199 9.88 -42.82 21.08
C VAL A 199 11.17 -43.46 21.59
N LEU A 200 12.18 -42.68 21.97
CA LEU A 200 13.44 -43.18 22.53
C LEU A 200 13.26 -43.81 23.92
N GLN A 201 12.39 -43.26 24.77
CA GLN A 201 12.06 -43.87 26.06
C GLN A 201 11.26 -45.16 25.92
N LEU A 202 10.33 -45.22 24.95
CA LEU A 202 9.59 -46.45 24.66
C LEU A 202 10.52 -47.54 24.12
N SER A 203 11.46 -47.22 23.22
CA SER A 203 12.40 -48.24 22.69
C SER A 203 13.35 -48.78 23.74
N LEU A 204 13.76 -47.97 24.72
CA LEU A 204 14.59 -48.40 25.86
C LEU A 204 13.83 -49.19 26.93
N SER A 205 12.50 -49.08 26.98
CA SER A 205 11.66 -49.79 27.96
C SER A 205 11.24 -51.20 27.48
N PHE A 206 11.48 -51.54 26.21
CA PHE A 206 11.16 -52.82 25.58
C PHE A 206 12.40 -53.61 25.12
N SER A 207 13.58 -53.31 25.67
CA SER A 207 14.82 -54.10 25.48
C SER A 207 15.27 -54.73 26.79
#